data_AF-A0A968ME38-F1
#
_entry.id   AF-A0A968ME38-F1
#
_cell.length_a   1.000
_cell.length_b   1.000
_cell.length_c   1.000
_cell.angle_alpha   90.00
_cell.angle_beta   90.00
_cell.angle_gamma   90.00
#
_symmetry.space_group_name_H-M   'P 1'
#
loop_
_entity.id
_entity.type
_entity.pdbx_description
1 polymer ?
#
loop_
_entity_poly.entity_id
_entity_poly.type
_entity_poly.pdbx_seq_one_letter_code
_entity_poly.pdbx_strand_id
1 'polypeptide(L)'
;MVTKEENIRLIFGLKIRQLRQEKRLSLQDVAQQAGISVSYLNEIEKGKKYPKANKIAALAQVLEVSYDWLVSLQLNQKLMPIAELLQSDLLTSLPLEIFGIEPSDLIDIISNTPTKISAFISTLIEIARNYDMSVERFYFSVLRSYQEMHENHFDDIERAVDDFRQGRGLMLDSLLSLKSLKELLSNQYGYLIDEQSLEDYEDLKSLRSVTIPGPHPKLLINPRLHDNQKAFVLAREIGYQYLEIKDRAYTSSWIRIKSL
;
A
#
# COMPACT_ATOMS: atom_id res chain seq x y z
N MET A 1 -0.99 -4.84 -5.28
CA MET A 1 -2.00 -5.50 -4.40
C MET A 1 -1.76 -7.00 -4.45
N VAL A 2 -1.36 -7.62 -3.33
CA VAL A 2 -1.15 -9.07 -3.28
C VAL A 2 -2.50 -9.79 -3.34
N THR A 3 -2.73 -10.52 -4.41
CA THR A 3 -3.96 -11.26 -4.70
C THR A 3 -4.04 -12.56 -3.88
N LYS A 4 -5.26 -13.07 -3.72
CA LYS A 4 -5.52 -14.37 -3.08
C LYS A 4 -4.75 -15.51 -3.76
N GLU A 5 -4.50 -15.38 -5.06
CA GLU A 5 -3.68 -16.33 -5.84
C GLU A 5 -2.19 -16.22 -5.50
N GLU A 6 -1.66 -15.00 -5.32
CA GLU A 6 -0.29 -14.81 -4.86
C GLU A 6 -0.10 -15.39 -3.45
N ASN A 7 -1.04 -15.21 -2.52
CA ASN A 7 -0.97 -15.84 -1.20
C ASN A 7 -0.88 -17.38 -1.27
N ILE A 8 -1.61 -18.02 -2.20
CA ILE A 8 -1.52 -19.47 -2.42
C ILE A 8 -0.11 -19.85 -2.89
N ARG A 9 0.47 -19.08 -3.83
CA ARG A 9 1.83 -19.33 -4.34
C ARG A 9 2.89 -19.14 -3.25
N LEU A 10 2.74 -18.09 -2.44
CA LEU A 10 3.63 -17.79 -1.31
C LEU A 10 3.63 -18.93 -0.29
N ILE A 11 2.44 -19.37 0.15
CA ILE A 11 2.30 -20.46 1.13
C ILE A 11 2.88 -21.76 0.59
N PHE A 12 2.64 -22.07 -0.68
CA PHE A 12 3.18 -23.25 -1.34
C PHE A 12 4.72 -23.24 -1.41
N GLY A 13 5.31 -22.11 -1.82
CA GLY A 13 6.76 -21.94 -1.87
C GLY A 13 7.43 -22.08 -0.50
N LEU A 14 6.83 -21.46 0.53
CA LEU A 14 7.28 -21.56 1.93
C LEU A 14 7.31 -23.01 2.42
N LYS A 15 6.26 -23.80 2.14
CA LYS A 15 6.20 -25.23 2.52
C LYS A 15 7.33 -26.05 1.91
N ILE A 16 7.58 -25.87 0.62
CA ILE A 16 8.64 -26.60 -0.09
C ILE A 16 10.00 -26.27 0.52
N ARG A 17 10.29 -24.98 0.67
CA ARG A 17 11.57 -24.53 1.22
C ARG A 17 11.78 -25.03 2.63
N GLN A 18 10.75 -24.97 3.47
CA GLN A 18 10.81 -25.50 4.83
C GLN A 18 11.12 -27.00 4.84
N LEU A 19 10.34 -27.82 4.13
CA LEU A 19 10.53 -29.27 4.12
C LEU A 19 11.92 -29.64 3.59
N ARG A 20 12.39 -28.94 2.56
CA ARG A 20 13.73 -29.11 2.02
C ARG A 20 14.80 -28.82 3.08
N GLN A 21 14.68 -27.70 3.81
CA GLN A 21 15.62 -27.33 4.87
C GLN A 21 15.56 -28.28 6.06
N GLU A 22 14.38 -28.72 6.48
CA GLU A 22 14.19 -29.69 7.58
C GLU A 22 14.83 -31.04 7.24
N LYS A 23 14.72 -31.48 5.98
CA LYS A 23 15.39 -32.68 5.45
C LYS A 23 16.87 -32.45 5.07
N ARG A 24 17.40 -31.23 5.23
CA ARG A 24 18.77 -30.83 4.88
C ARG A 24 19.13 -31.11 3.41
N LEU A 25 18.17 -31.01 2.52
CA LEU A 25 18.36 -31.22 1.08
C LEU A 25 18.77 -29.91 0.40
N SER A 26 19.68 -29.98 -0.58
CA SER A 26 20.00 -28.83 -1.41
C SER A 26 18.92 -28.59 -2.47
N LEU A 27 18.91 -27.39 -3.06
CA LEU A 27 18.06 -27.11 -4.21
C LEU A 27 18.36 -28.05 -5.39
N GLN A 28 19.62 -28.45 -5.57
CA GLN A 28 20.03 -29.40 -6.60
C GLN A 28 19.44 -30.79 -6.36
N ASP A 29 19.50 -31.29 -5.12
CA ASP A 29 19.00 -32.61 -4.78
C ASP A 29 17.50 -32.73 -5.04
N VAL A 30 16.71 -31.76 -4.56
CA VAL A 30 15.26 -31.76 -4.74
C VAL A 30 14.89 -31.58 -6.22
N ALA A 31 15.56 -30.66 -6.93
CA ALA A 31 15.26 -30.41 -8.34
C ALA A 31 15.54 -31.65 -9.20
N GLN A 32 16.67 -32.33 -8.96
CA GLN A 32 17.04 -33.55 -9.67
C GLN A 32 16.04 -34.67 -9.40
N GLN A 33 15.71 -34.93 -8.13
CA GLN A 33 14.78 -36.00 -7.76
C GLN A 33 13.35 -35.73 -8.24
N ALA A 34 12.90 -34.46 -8.25
CA ALA A 34 11.58 -34.07 -8.73
C ALA A 34 11.51 -33.89 -10.26
N GLY A 35 12.64 -34.06 -10.97
CA GLY A 35 12.71 -33.90 -12.43
C GLY A 35 12.36 -32.49 -12.90
N ILE A 36 12.86 -31.47 -12.22
CA ILE A 36 12.71 -30.05 -12.56
C ILE A 36 14.06 -29.33 -12.57
N SER A 37 14.13 -28.13 -13.16
CA SER A 37 15.36 -27.35 -13.09
C SER A 37 15.52 -26.68 -11.72
N VAL A 38 16.76 -26.49 -11.29
CA VAL A 38 17.11 -25.79 -10.04
C VAL A 38 16.53 -24.38 -10.03
N SER A 39 16.62 -23.67 -11.16
CA SER A 39 16.02 -22.34 -11.32
C SER A 39 14.50 -22.39 -11.16
N TYR A 40 13.82 -23.39 -11.72
CA TYR A 40 12.37 -23.50 -11.56
C TYR A 40 11.97 -23.77 -10.11
N LEU A 41 12.70 -24.64 -9.40
CA LEU A 41 12.47 -24.87 -7.97
C LEU A 41 12.69 -23.58 -7.16
N ASN A 42 13.73 -22.81 -7.46
CA ASN A 42 13.99 -21.52 -6.80
C ASN A 42 12.84 -20.52 -7.01
N GLU A 43 12.32 -20.41 -8.23
CA GLU A 43 11.16 -19.54 -8.52
C GLU A 43 9.88 -20.01 -7.81
N ILE A 44 9.72 -21.32 -7.60
CA ILE A 44 8.62 -21.90 -6.82
C ILE A 44 8.79 -21.54 -5.33
N GLU A 45 9.97 -21.75 -4.75
CA GLU A 45 10.25 -21.42 -3.34
C GLU A 45 10.10 -19.93 -3.03
N LYS A 46 10.32 -19.06 -4.03
CA LYS A 46 10.08 -17.61 -3.95
C LYS A 46 8.64 -17.19 -4.25
N GLY A 47 7.71 -18.13 -4.44
CA GLY A 47 6.31 -17.84 -4.74
C GLY A 47 6.06 -17.19 -6.11
N LYS A 48 7.09 -17.06 -6.97
CA LYS A 48 6.99 -16.45 -8.30
C LYS A 48 6.26 -17.37 -9.29
N LYS A 49 6.38 -18.69 -9.11
CA LYS A 49 5.73 -19.69 -9.98
C LYS A 49 4.94 -20.73 -9.20
N TYR A 50 3.77 -21.09 -9.72
CA TYR A 50 3.00 -22.24 -9.25
C TYR A 50 3.19 -23.43 -10.20
N PRO A 51 3.63 -24.61 -9.71
CA PRO A 51 3.82 -25.77 -10.56
C PRO A 51 2.51 -26.45 -10.97
N LYS A 52 2.54 -27.18 -12.09
CA LYS A 52 1.41 -28.02 -12.52
C LYS A 52 1.29 -29.26 -11.63
N ALA A 53 0.10 -29.86 -11.56
CA ALA A 53 -0.22 -31.00 -10.70
C ALA A 53 0.79 -32.16 -10.77
N ASN A 54 1.28 -32.50 -11.96
CA ASN A 54 2.29 -33.56 -12.11
C ASN A 54 3.63 -33.22 -11.43
N LYS A 55 4.05 -31.95 -11.45
CA LYS A 55 5.27 -31.49 -10.78
C LYS A 55 5.04 -31.33 -9.27
N ILE A 56 3.85 -30.94 -8.84
CA ILE A 56 3.46 -30.94 -7.43
C ILE A 56 3.54 -32.36 -6.86
N ALA A 57 3.00 -33.36 -7.58
CA ALA A 57 3.07 -34.76 -7.16
C ALA A 57 4.52 -35.27 -7.02
N ALA A 58 5.39 -34.91 -7.98
CA ALA A 58 6.81 -35.25 -7.90
C ALA A 58 7.49 -34.59 -6.69
N LEU A 59 7.22 -33.31 -6.43
CA LEU A 59 7.74 -32.60 -5.26
C LEU A 59 7.25 -33.20 -3.94
N ALA A 60 5.96 -33.54 -3.87
CA ALA A 60 5.36 -34.19 -2.70
C ALA A 60 6.02 -35.54 -2.40
N GLN A 61 6.31 -36.33 -3.44
CA GLN A 61 7.01 -37.61 -3.31
C GLN A 61 8.44 -37.44 -2.78
N VAL A 62 9.22 -36.49 -3.33
CA VAL A 62 10.59 -36.20 -2.89
C VAL A 62 10.64 -35.68 -1.46
N LEU A 63 9.66 -34.86 -1.08
CA LEU A 63 9.56 -34.27 0.25
C LEU A 63 8.81 -35.18 1.24
N GLU A 64 8.42 -36.39 0.83
CA GLU A 64 7.72 -37.39 1.65
C GLU A 64 6.46 -36.85 2.35
N VAL A 65 5.65 -36.07 1.63
CA VAL A 65 4.37 -35.55 2.11
C VAL A 65 3.24 -35.91 1.14
N SER A 66 1.99 -35.84 1.60
CA SER A 66 0.85 -36.03 0.70
C SER A 66 0.66 -34.83 -0.24
N TYR A 67 0.15 -35.11 -1.44
CA TYR A 67 -0.21 -34.06 -2.39
C TYR A 67 -1.16 -33.03 -1.77
N ASP A 68 -2.22 -33.51 -1.11
CA ASP A 68 -3.26 -32.67 -0.50
C ASP A 68 -2.68 -31.75 0.58
N TRP A 69 -1.76 -32.25 1.40
CA TRP A 69 -1.10 -31.43 2.40
C TRP A 69 -0.27 -30.33 1.76
N LEU A 70 0.46 -30.64 0.69
CA LEU A 70 1.35 -29.69 0.02
C LEU A 70 0.57 -28.55 -0.65
N VAL A 71 -0.59 -28.83 -1.24
CA VAL A 71 -1.46 -27.81 -1.88
C VAL A 71 -2.41 -27.10 -0.91
N SER A 72 -2.57 -27.60 0.32
CA SER A 72 -3.43 -26.95 1.32
C SER A 72 -2.87 -25.60 1.77
N LEU A 73 -3.72 -24.79 2.41
CA LEU A 73 -3.28 -23.57 3.10
C LEU A 73 -2.80 -23.83 4.53
N GLN A 74 -2.83 -25.09 4.99
CA GLN A 74 -2.46 -25.45 6.36
C GLN A 74 -0.95 -25.38 6.55
N LEU A 75 -0.49 -24.52 7.45
CA LEU A 75 0.91 -24.35 7.81
C LEU A 75 1.20 -25.05 9.14
N ASN A 76 2.44 -25.50 9.37
CA ASN A 76 2.78 -26.13 10.65
C ASN A 76 2.87 -25.10 11.78
N GLN A 77 2.89 -25.55 13.04
CA GLN A 77 2.84 -24.65 14.21
C GLN A 77 3.91 -23.55 14.20
N LYS A 78 5.11 -23.82 13.64
CA LYS A 78 6.19 -22.83 13.53
C LYS A 78 5.89 -21.72 12.54
N LEU A 79 4.99 -21.96 11.59
CA LEU A 79 4.57 -21.02 10.56
C LEU A 79 3.17 -20.44 10.80
N MET A 80 2.46 -20.83 11.87
CA MET A 80 1.12 -20.29 12.17
C MET A 80 1.09 -18.77 12.31
N PRO A 81 2.01 -18.10 13.04
CA PRO A 81 1.97 -16.63 13.15
C PRO A 81 2.20 -15.93 11.80
N ILE A 82 2.95 -16.58 10.90
CA ILE A 82 3.19 -16.10 9.53
C ILE A 82 1.96 -16.36 8.66
N ALA A 83 1.28 -17.49 8.85
CA ALA A 83 0.02 -17.80 8.20
C ALA A 83 -1.04 -16.75 8.56
N GLU A 84 -1.18 -16.44 9.84
CA GLU A 84 -2.07 -15.40 10.36
C GLU A 84 -1.74 -14.05 9.74
N LEU A 85 -0.46 -13.71 9.62
CA LEU A 85 -0.02 -12.48 8.98
C LEU A 85 -0.34 -12.43 7.48
N LEU A 86 -0.06 -13.51 6.72
CA LEU A 86 -0.37 -13.62 5.28
C LEU A 86 -1.87 -13.69 4.99
N GLN A 87 -2.64 -14.21 5.93
CA GLN A 87 -4.10 -14.26 5.85
C GLN A 87 -4.76 -12.99 6.39
N SER A 88 -4.03 -12.18 7.16
CA SER A 88 -4.51 -10.88 7.63
C SER A 88 -4.45 -9.84 6.53
N ASP A 89 -5.34 -8.85 6.60
CA ASP A 89 -5.32 -7.71 5.69
C ASP A 89 -4.06 -6.85 5.84
N LEU A 90 -3.19 -7.10 6.83
CA LEU A 90 -2.02 -6.28 7.16
C LEU A 90 -0.94 -6.28 6.08
N LEU A 91 -0.57 -7.45 5.54
CA LEU A 91 0.46 -7.50 4.48
C LEU A 91 -0.07 -6.96 3.15
N THR A 92 -1.36 -7.14 2.88
CA THR A 92 -2.01 -6.56 1.71
C THR A 92 -2.21 -5.05 1.84
N SER A 93 -2.25 -4.52 3.06
CA SER A 93 -2.46 -3.11 3.32
C SER A 93 -1.20 -2.32 3.59
N LEU A 94 -0.12 -2.99 3.96
CA LEU A 94 1.21 -2.41 4.00
C LEU A 94 1.67 -2.08 2.58
N PRO A 95 2.11 -0.84 2.31
CA PRO A 95 2.56 -0.46 0.98
C PRO A 95 4.01 -0.92 0.77
N LEU A 96 4.24 -2.23 0.82
CA LEU A 96 5.57 -2.85 0.72
C LEU A 96 6.31 -2.43 -0.55
N GLU A 97 5.58 -2.39 -1.68
CA GLU A 97 6.09 -1.93 -2.97
C GLU A 97 6.61 -0.49 -2.90
N ILE A 98 5.91 0.38 -2.16
CA ILE A 98 6.31 1.78 -1.96
C ILE A 98 7.61 1.88 -1.15
N PHE A 99 7.84 0.95 -0.23
CA PHE A 99 9.12 0.83 0.51
C PHE A 99 10.19 0.07 -0.28
N GLY A 100 9.94 -0.30 -1.54
CA GLY A 100 10.86 -1.10 -2.35
C GLY A 100 11.06 -2.53 -1.84
N ILE A 101 10.09 -3.06 -1.09
CA ILE A 101 10.11 -4.44 -0.59
C ILE A 101 9.22 -5.29 -1.49
N GLU A 102 9.81 -6.24 -2.23
CA GLU A 102 9.04 -7.21 -2.97
C GLU A 102 8.44 -8.26 -2.02
N PRO A 103 7.24 -8.81 -2.29
CA PRO A 103 6.69 -9.92 -1.51
C PRO A 103 7.63 -11.13 -1.41
N SER A 104 8.50 -11.35 -2.42
CA SER A 104 9.53 -12.40 -2.36
C SER A 104 10.65 -12.13 -1.35
N ASP A 105 10.96 -10.87 -1.05
CA ASP A 105 11.97 -10.53 -0.05
C ASP A 105 11.49 -10.93 1.35
N LEU A 106 10.19 -10.77 1.61
CA LEU A 106 9.57 -11.26 2.84
C LEU A 106 9.68 -12.78 2.95
N ILE A 107 9.48 -13.54 1.87
CA ILE A 107 9.66 -15.00 1.87
C ILE A 107 11.10 -15.37 2.22
N ASP A 108 12.08 -14.69 1.62
CA ASP A 108 13.50 -14.95 1.86
C ASP A 108 13.86 -14.70 3.34
N ILE A 109 13.34 -13.62 3.93
CA ILE A 109 13.52 -13.28 5.34
C ILE A 109 12.83 -14.31 6.25
N ILE A 110 11.57 -14.63 5.98
CA ILE A 110 10.73 -15.55 6.76
C ILE A 110 11.29 -16.97 6.73
N SER A 111 11.71 -17.46 5.57
CA SER A 111 12.16 -18.85 5.41
C SER A 111 13.49 -19.10 6.09
N ASN A 112 14.36 -18.10 6.16
CA ASN A 112 15.68 -18.25 6.79
C ASN A 112 15.63 -18.10 8.31
N THR A 113 14.70 -17.27 8.83
CA THR A 113 14.65 -16.97 10.28
C THR A 113 13.22 -16.89 10.82
N PRO A 114 12.38 -17.95 10.64
CA PRO A 114 10.95 -17.87 10.88
C PRO A 114 10.60 -17.50 12.32
N THR A 115 11.31 -18.06 13.31
CA THR A 115 11.05 -17.81 14.74
C THR A 115 11.33 -16.38 15.15
N LYS A 116 12.43 -15.77 14.66
CA LYS A 116 12.80 -14.40 15.03
C LYS A 116 11.89 -13.37 14.39
N ILE A 117 11.54 -13.59 13.11
CA ILE A 117 10.63 -12.72 12.37
C ILE A 117 9.22 -12.82 12.93
N SER A 118 8.75 -14.04 13.22
CA SER A 118 7.47 -14.22 13.90
C SER A 118 7.44 -13.51 15.26
N ALA A 119 8.48 -13.65 16.09
CA ALA A 119 8.54 -12.94 17.37
C ALA A 119 8.49 -11.41 17.18
N PHE A 120 9.28 -10.88 16.24
CA PHE A 120 9.29 -9.44 15.94
C PHE A 120 7.92 -8.91 15.47
N ILE A 121 7.30 -9.59 14.52
CA ILE A 121 5.99 -9.19 13.99
C ILE A 121 4.91 -9.31 15.06
N SER A 122 4.91 -10.41 15.83
CA SER A 122 3.99 -10.57 16.95
C SER A 122 4.15 -9.44 17.97
N THR A 123 5.38 -9.02 18.29
CA THR A 123 5.63 -7.87 19.17
C THR A 123 5.09 -6.57 18.57
N LEU A 124 5.28 -6.31 17.28
CA LEU A 124 4.70 -5.12 16.63
C LEU A 124 3.17 -5.11 16.69
N ILE A 125 2.54 -6.25 16.45
CA ILE A 125 1.08 -6.41 16.53
C ILE A 125 0.60 -6.26 17.98
N GLU A 126 1.32 -6.83 18.94
CA GLU A 126 1.01 -6.70 20.37
C GLU A 126 1.16 -5.26 20.85
N ILE A 127 2.20 -4.54 20.44
CA ILE A 127 2.34 -3.10 20.68
C ILE A 127 1.15 -2.36 20.04
N ALA A 128 0.85 -2.60 18.76
CA ALA A 128 -0.26 -1.94 18.09
C ALA A 128 -1.60 -2.16 18.82
N ARG A 129 -1.87 -3.39 19.28
CA ARG A 129 -3.07 -3.72 20.07
C ARG A 129 -3.05 -3.08 21.46
N ASN A 130 -1.94 -3.14 22.19
CA ASN A 130 -1.81 -2.59 23.54
C ASN A 130 -1.93 -1.07 23.58
N TYR A 131 -1.56 -0.39 22.49
CA TYR A 131 -1.71 1.06 22.35
C TYR A 131 -3.04 1.47 21.70
N ASP A 132 -4.00 0.55 21.57
CA ASP A 132 -5.27 0.77 20.86
C ASP A 132 -5.06 1.49 19.52
N MET A 133 -3.97 1.17 18.82
CA MET A 133 -3.66 1.81 17.56
C MET A 133 -4.75 1.41 16.57
N SER A 134 -5.58 2.39 16.19
CA SER A 134 -6.48 2.19 15.07
C SER A 134 -5.67 1.93 13.80
N VAL A 135 -6.23 1.13 12.92
CA VAL A 135 -5.68 0.86 11.60
C VAL A 135 -5.34 2.18 10.86
N GLU A 136 -6.12 3.24 11.08
CA GLU A 136 -5.85 4.56 10.51
C GLU A 136 -4.55 5.18 11.05
N ARG A 137 -4.30 5.12 12.36
CA ARG A 137 -3.04 5.64 12.96
C ARG A 137 -1.82 4.91 12.42
N PHE A 138 -1.95 3.60 12.21
CA PHE A 138 -0.89 2.81 11.59
C PHE A 138 -0.59 3.31 10.17
N TYR A 139 -1.59 3.47 9.31
CA TYR A 139 -1.37 4.00 7.96
C TYR A 139 -0.80 5.42 7.95
N PHE A 140 -1.19 6.29 8.91
CA PHE A 140 -0.58 7.62 9.03
C PHE A 140 0.90 7.55 9.39
N SER A 141 1.29 6.68 10.33
CA SER A 141 2.70 6.47 10.68
C SER A 141 3.49 5.91 9.49
N VAL A 142 2.89 4.99 8.74
CA VAL A 142 3.48 4.43 7.51
C VAL A 142 3.68 5.52 6.45
N LEU A 143 2.65 6.33 6.17
CA LEU A 143 2.74 7.45 5.23
C LEU A 143 3.82 8.45 5.65
N ARG A 144 3.91 8.77 6.93
CA ARG A 144 4.92 9.67 7.46
C ARG A 144 6.34 9.11 7.27
N SER A 145 6.55 7.83 7.59
CA SER A 145 7.83 7.17 7.36
C SER A 145 8.22 7.18 5.88
N TYR A 146 7.24 7.01 5.00
CA TYR A 146 7.45 7.11 3.56
C TYR A 146 7.88 8.51 3.14
N GLN A 147 7.18 9.55 3.61
CA GLN A 147 7.56 10.94 3.34
C GLN A 147 8.95 11.27 3.87
N GLU A 148 9.29 10.83 5.08
CA GLU A 148 10.62 11.03 5.69
C GLU A 148 11.73 10.32 4.91
N MET A 149 11.48 9.11 4.41
CA MET A 149 12.42 8.37 3.54
C MET A 149 12.71 9.13 2.23
N HIS A 150 11.74 9.91 1.74
CA HIS A 150 11.87 10.76 0.57
C HIS A 150 12.33 12.19 0.91
N GLU A 151 12.75 12.46 2.17
CA GLU A 151 13.10 13.80 2.64
C GLU A 151 11.98 14.85 2.42
N ASN A 152 10.73 14.40 2.37
CA ASN A 152 9.53 15.17 2.00
C ASN A 152 9.59 15.79 0.59
N HIS A 153 10.36 15.20 -0.33
CA HIS A 153 10.55 15.67 -1.69
C HIS A 153 10.20 14.58 -2.72
N PHE A 154 9.42 14.96 -3.74
CA PHE A 154 8.90 14.03 -4.75
C PHE A 154 9.09 14.63 -6.16
N ASP A 155 10.21 14.28 -6.81
CA ASP A 155 10.65 14.86 -8.10
C ASP A 155 9.59 14.81 -9.23
N ASP A 156 8.76 13.78 -9.24
CA ASP A 156 7.66 13.63 -10.19
C ASP A 156 6.54 14.65 -9.96
N ILE A 157 6.18 14.89 -8.70
CA ILE A 157 5.21 15.91 -8.32
C ILE A 157 5.77 17.31 -8.59
N GLU A 158 7.03 17.56 -8.25
CA GLU A 158 7.67 18.87 -8.48
C GLU A 158 7.78 19.19 -9.98
N ARG A 159 8.21 18.23 -10.80
CA ARG A 159 8.21 18.39 -12.27
C ARG A 159 6.81 18.63 -12.81
N ALA A 160 5.79 17.94 -12.29
CA ALA A 160 4.41 18.17 -12.69
C ALA A 160 3.95 19.60 -12.36
N VAL A 161 4.37 20.15 -11.22
CA VAL A 161 4.12 21.56 -10.87
C VAL A 161 4.81 22.49 -11.86
N ASP A 162 6.07 22.25 -12.20
CA ASP A 162 6.82 23.05 -13.17
C ASP A 162 6.16 23.03 -14.55
N ASP A 163 5.82 21.84 -15.06
CA ASP A 163 5.15 21.65 -16.34
C ASP A 163 3.78 22.35 -16.35
N PHE A 164 3.02 22.23 -15.26
CA PHE A 164 1.73 22.89 -15.09
C PHE A 164 1.85 24.41 -15.20
N ARG A 165 2.89 24.99 -14.59
CA ARG A 165 3.14 26.44 -14.55
C ARG A 165 3.66 26.94 -15.88
N GLN A 166 4.65 26.26 -16.48
CA GLN A 166 5.21 26.63 -17.78
C GLN A 166 4.15 26.58 -18.88
N GLY A 167 3.33 25.52 -18.92
CA GLY A 167 2.25 25.37 -19.91
C GLY A 167 1.19 26.47 -19.82
N ARG A 168 1.17 27.26 -18.75
CA ARG A 168 0.22 28.37 -18.51
C ARG A 168 0.90 29.74 -18.43
N GLY A 169 2.21 29.81 -18.66
CA GLY A 169 2.98 31.06 -18.54
C GLY A 169 2.99 31.63 -17.12
N LEU A 170 2.78 30.80 -16.10
CA LEU A 170 2.85 31.21 -14.69
C LEU A 170 4.32 31.28 -14.27
N MET A 171 4.71 32.30 -13.51
CA MET A 171 6.06 32.37 -12.94
C MET A 171 6.29 31.18 -12.01
N LEU A 172 7.48 30.56 -12.04
CA LEU A 172 7.80 29.32 -11.31
C LEU A 172 7.90 29.50 -9.79
N ASP A 173 8.35 30.66 -9.32
CA ASP A 173 8.65 30.87 -7.88
C ASP A 173 7.66 31.78 -7.15
N SER A 174 6.53 32.12 -7.76
CA SER A 174 5.54 33.02 -7.16
C SER A 174 4.43 32.27 -6.42
N LEU A 175 3.85 32.86 -5.37
CA LEU A 175 2.62 32.32 -4.80
C LEU A 175 1.43 32.71 -5.68
N LEU A 176 0.60 31.74 -6.05
CA LEU A 176 -0.66 32.02 -6.74
C LEU A 176 -1.67 32.60 -5.76
N SER A 177 -2.31 33.69 -6.14
CA SER A 177 -3.35 34.31 -5.33
C SER A 177 -4.58 33.40 -5.22
N LEU A 178 -5.34 33.53 -4.14
CA LEU A 178 -6.59 32.80 -3.96
C LEU A 178 -7.57 33.04 -5.13
N LYS A 179 -7.61 34.28 -5.64
CA LYS A 179 -8.41 34.65 -6.81
C LYS A 179 -7.97 33.88 -8.05
N SER A 180 -6.67 33.82 -8.32
CA SER A 180 -6.11 33.09 -9.46
C SER A 180 -6.41 31.60 -9.38
N LEU A 181 -6.30 30.98 -8.20
CA LEU A 181 -6.62 29.56 -8.00
C LEU A 181 -8.11 29.28 -8.26
N LYS A 182 -9.00 30.17 -7.80
CA LYS A 182 -10.45 30.06 -8.07
C LYS A 182 -10.76 30.16 -9.55
N GLU A 183 -10.23 31.20 -10.22
CA GLU A 183 -10.41 31.41 -11.65
C GLU A 183 -9.90 30.21 -12.46
N LEU A 184 -8.75 29.65 -12.09
CA LEU A 184 -8.20 28.48 -12.76
C LEU A 184 -9.13 27.28 -12.61
N LEU A 185 -9.56 26.98 -11.38
CA LEU A 185 -10.42 25.83 -11.10
C LEU A 185 -11.81 25.97 -11.74
N SER A 186 -12.42 27.16 -11.71
CA SER A 186 -13.70 27.42 -12.37
C SER A 186 -13.61 27.41 -13.89
N ASN A 187 -12.66 28.15 -14.48
CA ASN A 187 -12.63 28.38 -15.92
C ASN A 187 -12.05 27.20 -16.71
N GLN A 188 -11.04 26.51 -16.16
CA GLN A 188 -10.38 25.41 -16.87
C GLN A 188 -10.99 24.05 -16.53
N TYR A 189 -11.39 23.84 -15.28
CA TYR A 189 -11.88 22.55 -14.80
C TYR A 189 -13.39 22.54 -14.54
N GLY A 190 -14.10 23.65 -14.79
CA GLY A 190 -15.56 23.72 -14.72
C GLY A 190 -16.14 23.59 -13.30
N TYR A 191 -15.35 23.89 -12.26
CA TYR A 191 -15.80 23.79 -10.88
C TYR A 191 -16.71 24.95 -10.47
N LEU A 192 -17.73 24.62 -9.68
CA LEU A 192 -18.56 25.58 -8.96
C LEU A 192 -18.05 25.69 -7.53
N ILE A 193 -17.48 26.85 -7.18
CA ILE A 193 -16.88 27.07 -5.87
C ILE A 193 -17.88 27.77 -4.96
N ASP A 194 -18.12 27.19 -3.79
CA ASP A 194 -19.05 27.69 -2.78
C ASP A 194 -18.34 27.75 -1.42
N GLU A 195 -18.14 28.96 -0.91
CA GLU A 195 -17.42 29.22 0.34
C GLU A 195 -18.35 29.59 1.50
N GLN A 196 -19.67 29.37 1.34
CA GLN A 196 -20.68 29.84 2.29
C GLN A 196 -21.52 28.67 2.80
N SER A 197 -22.09 27.87 1.90
CA SER A 197 -23.18 26.97 2.28
C SER A 197 -22.74 25.75 3.11
N LEU A 198 -21.45 25.45 3.21
CA LEU A 198 -20.99 24.29 3.97
C LEU A 198 -21.34 24.39 5.46
N GLU A 199 -21.41 25.61 6.01
CA GLU A 199 -21.74 25.80 7.43
C GLU A 199 -23.22 25.61 7.75
N ASP A 200 -24.10 25.62 6.74
CA ASP A 200 -25.54 25.38 6.89
C ASP A 200 -25.84 23.91 7.23
N TYR A 201 -24.89 23.00 6.96
CA TYR A 201 -25.00 21.58 7.24
C TYR A 201 -24.33 21.25 8.57
N GLU A 202 -25.10 21.07 9.64
CA GLU A 202 -24.61 20.77 11.00
C GLU A 202 -23.57 19.64 11.02
N ASP A 203 -23.83 18.54 10.33
CA ASP A 203 -22.97 17.34 10.31
C ASP A 203 -21.63 17.58 9.57
N LEU A 204 -21.56 18.59 8.68
CA LEU A 204 -20.40 18.85 7.82
C LEU A 204 -19.51 19.99 8.33
N LYS A 205 -19.90 20.68 9.42
CA LYS A 205 -19.13 21.78 10.02
C LYS A 205 -17.71 21.38 10.43
N SER A 206 -17.48 20.08 10.68
CA SER A 206 -16.18 19.50 11.03
C SER A 206 -15.25 19.28 9.82
N LEU A 207 -15.74 19.50 8.59
CA LEU A 207 -14.96 19.35 7.38
C LEU A 207 -14.42 20.69 6.91
N ARG A 208 -13.21 20.66 6.33
CA ARG A 208 -12.57 21.78 5.64
C ARG A 208 -13.19 21.99 4.25
N SER A 209 -13.48 20.90 3.55
CA SER A 209 -14.08 20.94 2.21
C SER A 209 -14.83 19.66 1.88
N VAL A 210 -15.80 19.79 0.97
CA VAL A 210 -16.55 18.70 0.36
C VAL A 210 -16.63 18.97 -1.15
N THR A 211 -16.18 18.00 -1.94
CA THR A 211 -16.26 18.03 -3.41
C THR A 211 -17.37 17.08 -3.85
N ILE A 212 -18.39 17.63 -4.49
CA ILE A 212 -19.46 16.85 -5.12
C ILE A 212 -19.06 16.61 -6.58
N PRO A 213 -18.76 15.37 -6.99
CA PRO A 213 -18.34 15.08 -8.35
C PRO A 213 -19.51 15.23 -9.35
N GLY A 214 -19.18 15.49 -10.60
CA GLY A 214 -20.14 15.62 -11.70
C GLY A 214 -19.50 16.29 -12.92
N PRO A 215 -20.27 16.55 -13.99
CA PRO A 215 -19.79 17.29 -15.16
C PRO A 215 -19.29 18.71 -14.81
N HIS A 216 -19.90 19.31 -13.79
CA HIS A 216 -19.48 20.56 -13.16
C HIS A 216 -19.32 20.31 -11.66
N PRO A 217 -18.13 19.86 -11.21
CA PRO A 217 -17.92 19.52 -9.81
C PRO A 217 -18.20 20.71 -8.89
N LYS A 218 -18.93 20.48 -7.80
CA LYS A 218 -19.18 21.54 -6.80
C LYS A 218 -18.21 21.38 -5.64
N LEU A 219 -17.37 22.39 -5.40
CA LEU A 219 -16.44 22.43 -4.27
C LEU A 219 -17.00 23.36 -3.19
N LEU A 220 -17.43 22.75 -2.09
CA LEU A 220 -17.87 23.42 -0.87
C LEU A 220 -16.64 23.60 0.04
N ILE A 221 -16.35 24.83 0.43
CA ILE A 221 -15.23 25.19 1.30
C ILE A 221 -15.77 25.77 2.60
N ASN A 222 -15.25 25.32 3.73
CA ASN A 222 -15.68 25.82 5.02
C ASN A 222 -15.34 27.32 5.16
N PRO A 223 -16.32 28.19 5.46
CA PRO A 223 -16.10 29.65 5.57
C PRO A 223 -15.05 30.02 6.61
N ARG A 224 -14.87 29.17 7.64
CA ARG A 224 -13.96 29.39 8.78
C ARG A 224 -12.48 29.17 8.44
N LEU A 225 -12.15 28.74 7.23
CA LEU A 225 -10.77 28.55 6.81
C LEU A 225 -10.08 29.89 6.53
N HIS A 226 -8.82 29.99 6.94
CA HIS A 226 -7.96 31.10 6.54
C HIS A 226 -7.58 30.99 5.05
N ASP A 227 -7.19 32.10 4.43
CA ASP A 227 -6.88 32.15 2.99
C ASP A 227 -5.84 31.12 2.54
N ASN A 228 -4.79 30.87 3.35
CA ASN A 228 -3.79 29.84 3.05
C ASN A 228 -4.40 28.42 3.04
N GLN A 229 -5.35 28.14 3.93
CA GLN A 229 -6.03 26.84 3.98
C GLN A 229 -6.99 26.69 2.79
N LYS A 230 -7.68 27.76 2.40
CA LYS A 230 -8.51 27.79 1.19
C LYS A 230 -7.66 27.61 -0.07
N ALA A 231 -6.51 28.27 -0.14
CA ALA A 231 -5.56 28.12 -1.23
C ALA A 231 -5.07 26.67 -1.35
N PHE A 232 -4.75 26.02 -0.22
CA PHE A 232 -4.40 24.60 -0.22
C PHE A 232 -5.53 23.71 -0.76
N VAL A 233 -6.78 23.93 -0.33
CA VAL A 233 -7.94 23.16 -0.83
C VAL A 233 -8.08 23.32 -2.35
N LEU A 234 -8.01 24.54 -2.86
CA LEU A 234 -8.11 24.82 -4.30
C LEU A 234 -6.95 24.20 -5.08
N ALA A 235 -5.71 24.40 -4.62
CA ALA A 235 -4.51 23.86 -5.25
C ALA A 235 -4.52 22.33 -5.28
N ARG A 236 -5.01 21.69 -4.22
CA ARG A 236 -5.18 20.23 -4.18
C ARG A 236 -6.16 19.73 -5.24
N GLU A 237 -7.30 20.40 -5.41
CA GLU A 237 -8.25 20.02 -6.47
C GLU A 237 -7.67 20.23 -7.87
N ILE A 238 -6.91 21.31 -8.08
CA ILE A 238 -6.14 21.53 -9.33
C ILE A 238 -5.17 20.36 -9.54
N GLY A 239 -4.41 19.99 -8.52
CA GLY A 239 -3.48 18.86 -8.56
C GLY A 239 -4.16 17.55 -8.93
N TYR A 240 -5.32 17.24 -8.33
CA TYR A 240 -6.08 16.05 -8.68
C TYR A 240 -6.55 16.04 -10.14
N GLN A 241 -6.95 17.18 -10.69
CA GLN A 241 -7.37 17.26 -12.08
C GLN A 241 -6.19 17.18 -13.06
N TYR A 242 -5.08 17.87 -12.75
CA TYR A 242 -3.90 17.89 -13.62
C TYR A 242 -3.17 16.54 -13.65
N LEU A 243 -3.04 15.88 -12.51
CA LEU A 243 -2.39 14.57 -12.38
C LEU A 243 -3.33 13.40 -12.71
N GLU A 244 -4.59 13.69 -13.09
CA GLU A 244 -5.61 12.68 -13.39
C GLU A 244 -5.85 11.65 -12.27
N ILE A 245 -5.71 12.08 -11.01
CA ILE A 245 -5.87 11.19 -9.85
C ILE A 245 -7.35 10.88 -9.64
N LYS A 246 -7.73 9.62 -9.90
CA LYS A 246 -9.11 9.11 -9.78
C LYS A 246 -9.45 8.65 -8.37
N ASP A 247 -8.53 7.94 -7.72
CA ASP A 247 -8.67 7.48 -6.35
C ASP A 247 -8.28 8.61 -5.39
N ARG A 248 -9.27 9.43 -5.04
CA ARG A 248 -9.08 10.64 -4.22
C ARG A 248 -10.17 10.81 -3.17
N ALA A 249 -9.84 11.55 -2.12
CA ALA A 249 -10.81 11.92 -1.09
C ALA A 249 -11.68 13.10 -1.57
N TYR A 250 -12.99 12.93 -1.53
CA TYR A 250 -13.97 13.99 -1.80
C TYR A 250 -14.29 14.84 -0.58
N THR A 251 -13.82 14.44 0.59
CA THR A 251 -13.98 15.20 1.83
C THR A 251 -12.63 15.40 2.50
N SER A 252 -12.51 16.48 3.25
CA SER A 252 -11.29 16.78 4.00
C SER A 252 -11.66 17.23 5.40
N SER A 253 -11.19 16.53 6.43
CA SER A 253 -11.48 16.84 7.83
C SER A 253 -10.37 17.67 8.49
N TRP A 254 -10.63 18.21 9.67
CA TRP A 254 -9.57 18.65 10.58
C TRP A 254 -8.79 17.42 11.04
N ILE A 255 -7.61 17.17 10.47
CA ILE A 255 -6.69 16.20 11.06
C ILE A 255 -6.28 16.75 12.43
N ARG A 256 -6.91 16.25 13.50
CA ARG A 256 -6.41 16.45 14.86
C ARG A 256 -5.20 15.55 15.05
N ILE A 257 -4.04 16.00 14.57
CA ILE A 257 -2.78 15.39 14.97
C ILE A 257 -2.61 15.76 16.44
N LYS A 258 -3.02 14.86 17.33
CA LYS A 258 -2.52 14.90 18.71
C LYS A 258 -1.04 14.53 18.58
N SER A 259 -0.17 15.54 18.68
CA SER A 259 1.25 15.30 18.96
C SER A 259 1.31 14.41 20.20
N LEU A 260 1.89 13.21 20.03
CA LEU A 260 2.33 12.36 21.14
C LEU A 260 3.46 13.05 21.90
#